data_AF-A0A4T0FBZ5-F1
#
_entry.id   AF-A0A4T0FBZ5-F1
#
_cell.length_a   1.000
_cell.length_b   1.000
_cell.length_c   1.000
_cell.angle_alpha   90.00
_cell.angle_beta   90.00
_cell.angle_gamma   90.00
#
_symmetry.space_group_name_H-M   'P 1'
#
loop_
_entity.id
_entity.type
_entity.pdbx_description
1 polymer ?
#
loop_
_entity_poly.entity_id
_entity_poly.type
_entity_poly.pdbx_seq_one_letter_code
_entity_poly.pdbx_strand_id
1 'polypeptide(L)'
;MELSNKLTTLRKQIDKVEREIKEDVISHQDELFRYSERYSGLNDYGIDKTSRQLYDRMSELKSRIDRDHEALSNDVDDLINVESALKLLRQVFKFKTLASLLDRRLQNTLNEQDIAQIVLTIEELERLLQNEDLRRVQVVYTYKAQLQHHKAKISSHLSKTPSMHAKSSSIDQLKQSNKGFLNNVFDNLAI
;
A
#
# COMPACT_ATOMS: atom_id res chain seq x y z
N MET A 1 -70.52 39.79 -66.59
CA MET A 1 -70.20 38.48 -67.23
C MET A 1 -68.81 37.98 -66.81
N GLU A 2 -67.77 38.82 -66.81
CA GLU A 2 -66.38 38.43 -66.48
C GLU A 2 -66.17 37.91 -65.04
N LEU A 3 -66.79 38.54 -64.04
CA LEU A 3 -66.76 38.12 -62.62
C LEU A 3 -67.38 36.73 -62.40
N SER A 4 -68.48 36.43 -63.11
CA SER A 4 -69.16 35.12 -63.01
C SER A 4 -68.28 33.99 -63.55
N ASN A 5 -67.55 34.23 -64.63
CA ASN A 5 -66.62 33.26 -65.19
C ASN A 5 -65.41 33.03 -64.26
N LYS A 6 -64.85 34.10 -63.67
CA LYS A 6 -63.77 33.98 -62.67
C LYS A 6 -64.22 33.17 -61.44
N LEU A 7 -65.43 33.41 -60.95
CA LEU A 7 -65.99 32.70 -59.79
C LEU A 7 -66.20 31.21 -60.09
N THR A 8 -66.67 30.89 -61.30
CA THR A 8 -66.90 29.50 -61.73
C THR A 8 -65.56 28.75 -61.89
N THR A 9 -64.53 29.43 -62.39
CA THR A 9 -63.17 28.84 -62.50
C THR A 9 -62.56 28.60 -61.13
N LEU A 10 -62.66 29.55 -60.20
CA LEU A 10 -62.20 29.38 -58.82
C LEU A 10 -62.90 28.20 -58.13
N ARG A 11 -64.21 28.04 -58.32
CA ARG A 11 -64.95 26.91 -57.76
C ARG A 11 -64.41 25.57 -58.25
N LYS A 12 -64.18 25.43 -59.56
CA LYS A 12 -63.60 24.22 -60.15
C LYS A 12 -62.18 23.93 -59.66
N GLN A 13 -61.39 24.97 -59.40
CA GLN A 13 -60.04 24.82 -58.84
C GLN A 13 -60.11 24.34 -57.39
N ILE A 14 -61.01 24.89 -56.58
CA ILE A 14 -61.25 24.44 -55.20
C ILE A 14 -61.69 22.96 -55.19
N ASP A 15 -62.66 22.59 -56.03
CA ASP A 15 -63.16 21.20 -56.11
C ASP A 15 -62.08 20.22 -56.61
N LYS A 16 -61.11 20.72 -57.39
CA LYS A 16 -59.95 19.93 -57.84
C LYS A 16 -58.97 19.71 -56.68
N VAL A 17 -58.58 20.78 -56.00
CA VAL A 17 -57.66 20.72 -54.84
C VAL A 17 -58.25 19.86 -53.72
N GLU A 18 -59.55 19.96 -53.46
CA GLU A 18 -60.21 19.15 -52.43
C GLU A 18 -60.17 17.65 -52.75
N ARG A 19 -60.30 17.28 -54.03
CA ARG A 19 -60.15 15.88 -54.47
C ARG A 19 -58.72 15.39 -54.38
N GLU A 20 -57.76 16.20 -54.82
CA GLU A 20 -56.33 15.87 -54.72
C GLU A 20 -55.93 15.65 -53.27
N ILE A 21 -56.36 16.51 -52.33
CA ILE A 21 -56.09 16.33 -50.90
C ILE A 21 -56.76 15.05 -50.37
N LYS A 22 -58.00 14.74 -50.75
CA LYS A 22 -58.68 13.52 -50.30
C LYS A 22 -57.98 12.27 -50.79
N GLU A 23 -57.59 12.24 -52.07
CA GLU A 23 -56.87 11.12 -52.66
C GLU A 23 -55.50 10.93 -52.01
N ASP A 24 -54.79 12.02 -51.72
CA ASP A 24 -53.47 11.99 -51.07
C ASP A 24 -53.54 11.56 -49.60
N VAL A 25 -54.57 11.99 -48.87
CA VAL A 25 -54.80 11.53 -47.49
C VAL A 25 -55.17 10.04 -47.45
N ILE A 26 -55.99 9.57 -48.39
CA ILE A 26 -56.36 8.15 -48.49
C ILE A 26 -55.15 7.30 -48.88
N SER A 27 -54.33 7.76 -49.83
CA SER A 27 -53.17 7.00 -50.30
C SER A 27 -52.08 6.84 -49.23
N HIS A 28 -51.94 7.83 -48.33
CA HIS A 28 -50.95 7.81 -47.24
C HIS A 28 -51.51 7.32 -45.89
N GLN A 29 -52.80 6.96 -45.81
CA GLN A 29 -53.45 6.57 -44.55
C GLN A 29 -52.79 5.36 -43.90
N ASP A 30 -52.45 4.33 -44.67
CA ASP A 30 -51.77 3.13 -44.17
C ASP A 30 -50.35 3.41 -43.70
N GLU A 31 -49.67 4.36 -44.33
CA GLU A 31 -48.31 4.74 -44.00
C GLU A 31 -48.26 5.55 -42.69
N LEU A 32 -49.22 6.46 -42.51
CA LEU A 32 -49.45 7.17 -41.25
C LEU A 32 -49.80 6.20 -40.11
N PHE A 33 -50.62 5.18 -40.39
CA PHE A 33 -50.98 4.16 -39.40
C PHE A 33 -49.74 3.34 -38.97
N ARG A 34 -48.94 2.85 -39.94
CA ARG A 34 -47.69 2.14 -39.69
C ARG A 34 -46.66 2.97 -38.94
N TYR A 35 -46.59 4.28 -39.22
CA TYR A 35 -45.71 5.19 -38.50
C TYR A 35 -46.13 5.31 -37.03
N SER A 36 -47.43 5.43 -36.75
CA SER A 36 -47.96 5.47 -35.39
C SER A 36 -47.72 4.17 -34.61
N GLU A 37 -47.92 3.01 -35.25
CA GLU A 37 -47.68 1.70 -34.63
C GLU A 37 -46.19 1.51 -34.29
N ARG A 38 -45.28 1.84 -35.21
CA ARG A 38 -43.83 1.79 -34.93
C ARG A 38 -43.42 2.70 -33.78
N TYR A 39 -44.00 3.90 -33.69
CA TYR A 39 -43.67 4.85 -32.63
C TYR A 39 -44.18 4.38 -31.26
N SER A 40 -45.39 3.80 -31.22
CA SER A 40 -45.92 3.17 -30.00
C SER A 40 -45.10 1.95 -29.55
N GLY A 41 -44.64 1.12 -30.50
CA GLY A 41 -43.78 -0.02 -30.24
C GLY A 41 -42.37 0.36 -29.74
N LEU A 42 -41.83 1.52 -30.13
CA LEU A 42 -40.55 2.04 -29.64
C LEU A 42 -40.61 2.49 -28.17
N ASN A 43 -41.74 3.03 -27.72
CA ASN A 43 -41.92 3.43 -26.32
C ASN A 43 -42.14 2.22 -25.39
N ASP A 44 -42.66 1.12 -25.93
CA ASP A 44 -42.85 -0.15 -25.20
C ASP A 44 -41.60 -1.05 -25.22
N TYR A 45 -40.66 -0.80 -26.16
CA TYR A 45 -39.42 -1.57 -26.28
C TYR A 45 -38.39 -1.19 -25.21
N GLY A 46 -38.59 -1.69 -23.99
CA GLY A 46 -37.48 -2.18 -23.14
C GLY A 46 -36.43 -1.19 -22.65
N ILE A 47 -36.52 0.11 -22.92
CA ILE A 47 -35.56 1.11 -22.42
C ILE A 47 -35.60 1.15 -20.89
N ASP A 48 -36.78 1.10 -20.26
CA ASP A 48 -36.92 1.03 -18.80
C ASP A 48 -36.33 -0.27 -18.23
N LYS A 49 -36.62 -1.41 -18.86
CA LYS A 49 -36.12 -2.73 -18.41
C LYS A 49 -34.61 -2.85 -18.54
N THR A 50 -34.04 -2.37 -19.64
CA THR A 50 -32.58 -2.38 -19.90
C THR A 50 -31.88 -1.38 -18.98
N SER A 51 -32.46 -0.21 -18.76
CA SER A 51 -31.92 0.80 -17.83
C SER A 51 -31.95 0.32 -16.38
N ARG A 52 -33.03 -0.36 -15.96
CA ARG A 52 -33.12 -0.97 -14.63
C ARG A 52 -32.09 -2.09 -14.45
N GLN A 53 -31.94 -2.97 -15.44
CA GLN A 53 -30.89 -4.01 -15.42
C GLN A 53 -29.48 -3.42 -15.34
N LEU A 54 -29.21 -2.32 -16.05
CA LEU A 54 -27.93 -1.59 -15.95
C LEU A 54 -27.74 -1.00 -14.56
N TYR A 55 -28.78 -0.39 -13.98
CA TYR A 55 -28.73 0.16 -12.63
C TYR A 55 -28.46 -0.91 -11.57
N ASP A 56 -29.18 -2.04 -11.64
CA ASP A 56 -29.01 -3.17 -10.73
C ASP A 56 -27.58 -3.72 -10.84
N ARG A 57 -27.06 -3.84 -12.06
CA ARG A 57 -25.69 -4.31 -12.31
C ARG A 57 -24.63 -3.30 -11.86
N MET A 58 -24.87 -2.00 -12.00
CA MET A 58 -23.99 -0.95 -11.45
C MET A 58 -23.99 -0.98 -9.93
N SER A 59 -25.15 -1.19 -9.30
CA SER A 59 -25.29 -1.31 -7.85
C SER A 59 -24.56 -2.56 -7.32
N GLU A 60 -24.71 -3.69 -8.00
CA GLU A 60 -24.01 -4.93 -7.67
C GLU A 60 -22.48 -4.77 -7.83
N LEU A 61 -22.03 -4.19 -8.94
CA LEU A 61 -20.62 -3.90 -9.17
C LEU A 61 -20.05 -2.96 -8.11
N LYS A 62 -20.78 -1.90 -7.76
CA LYS A 62 -20.38 -0.98 -6.69
C LYS A 62 -20.21 -1.73 -5.36
N SER A 63 -21.21 -2.53 -4.99
CA SER A 63 -21.15 -3.33 -3.76
C SER A 63 -19.99 -4.33 -3.75
N ARG A 64 -19.64 -4.90 -4.91
CA ARG A 64 -18.45 -5.76 -5.05
C ARG A 64 -17.16 -4.98 -4.89
N ILE A 65 -17.02 -3.84 -5.56
CA ILE A 65 -15.84 -2.97 -5.46
C ILE A 65 -15.62 -2.53 -4.01
N ASP A 66 -16.68 -2.15 -3.30
CA ASP A 66 -16.58 -1.74 -1.89
C ASP A 66 -16.06 -2.87 -1.00
N ARG A 67 -16.54 -4.11 -1.21
CA ARG A 67 -16.04 -5.29 -0.48
C ARG A 67 -14.59 -5.64 -0.84
N ASP A 68 -14.24 -5.60 -2.13
CA ASP A 68 -12.89 -5.91 -2.59
C ASP A 68 -11.89 -4.87 -2.06
N HIS A 69 -12.30 -3.59 -1.96
CA HIS A 69 -11.50 -2.53 -1.35
C HIS A 69 -11.28 -2.76 0.15
N GLU A 70 -12.33 -3.13 0.89
CA GLU A 70 -12.21 -3.45 2.32
C GLU A 70 -11.28 -4.65 2.56
N ALA A 71 -11.41 -5.71 1.76
CA ALA A 71 -10.53 -6.87 1.83
C ALA A 71 -9.07 -6.49 1.54
N LEU A 72 -8.82 -5.71 0.48
CA LEU A 72 -7.47 -5.25 0.13
C LEU A 72 -6.87 -4.35 1.22
N SER A 73 -7.68 -3.51 1.88
CA SER A 73 -7.24 -2.68 2.99
C SER A 73 -6.75 -3.54 4.16
N ASN A 74 -7.49 -4.61 4.50
CA ASN A 74 -7.08 -5.55 5.55
C ASN A 74 -5.78 -6.28 5.18
N ASP A 75 -5.65 -6.71 3.92
CA ASP A 75 -4.42 -7.35 3.43
C ASP A 75 -3.20 -6.42 3.53
N VAL A 76 -3.37 -5.12 3.26
CA VAL A 76 -2.32 -4.11 3.43
C VAL A 76 -1.92 -3.95 4.89
N ASP A 77 -2.88 -3.87 5.81
CA ASP A 77 -2.61 -3.78 7.25
C ASP A 77 -1.85 -5.02 7.76
N ASP A 78 -2.24 -6.22 7.29
CA ASP A 78 -1.54 -7.46 7.61
C ASP A 78 -0.09 -7.47 7.07
N LEU A 79 0.14 -6.98 5.86
CA LEU A 79 1.49 -6.85 5.29
C LEU A 79 2.37 -5.87 6.10
N ILE A 80 1.82 -4.75 6.56
CA ILE A 80 2.53 -3.80 7.43
C ILE A 80 2.93 -4.47 8.76
N ASN A 81 2.04 -5.28 9.32
CA ASN A 81 2.32 -6.06 10.53
C ASN A 81 3.43 -7.09 10.31
N VAL A 82 3.40 -7.82 9.18
CA VAL A 82 4.44 -8.79 8.80
C VAL A 82 5.78 -8.10 8.58
N GLU A 83 5.82 -6.96 7.89
CA GLU A 83 7.05 -6.20 7.67
C GLU A 83 7.66 -5.72 9.00
N SER A 84 6.82 -5.23 9.91
CA SER A 84 7.23 -4.81 11.25
C SER A 84 7.80 -5.97 12.07
N ALA A 85 7.16 -7.14 12.01
CA ALA A 85 7.64 -8.36 12.65
C ALA A 85 8.98 -8.83 12.07
N LEU A 86 9.15 -8.79 10.74
CA LEU A 86 10.41 -9.12 10.07
C LEU A 86 11.55 -8.17 10.48
N LYS A 87 11.28 -6.86 10.54
CA LYS A 87 12.25 -5.86 11.03
C LYS A 87 12.67 -6.16 12.46
N LEU A 88 11.73 -6.48 13.34
CA LEU A 88 12.03 -6.88 14.72
C LEU A 88 12.86 -8.17 14.78
N LEU A 89 12.50 -9.18 13.98
CA LEU A 89 13.24 -10.45 13.91
C LEU A 89 14.69 -10.26 13.46
N ARG A 90 14.92 -9.41 12.45
CA ARG A 90 16.27 -9.03 11.99
C ARG A 90 17.07 -8.37 13.12
N GLN A 91 16.45 -7.49 13.90
CA GLN A 91 17.09 -6.87 15.06
C GLN A 91 17.40 -7.89 16.17
N VAL A 92 16.50 -8.83 16.46
CA VAL A 92 16.75 -9.94 17.39
C VAL A 92 17.93 -10.80 16.94
N PHE A 93 18.00 -11.12 15.65
CA PHE A 93 19.11 -11.89 15.09
C PHE A 93 20.45 -11.16 15.22
N LYS A 94 20.48 -9.87 14.86
CA LYS A 94 21.66 -9.02 15.04
C LYS A 94 22.10 -8.96 16.50
N PHE A 95 21.14 -8.74 17.42
CA PHE A 95 21.40 -8.72 18.85
C PHE A 95 22.01 -10.04 19.35
N LYS A 96 21.41 -11.18 18.99
CA LYS A 96 21.89 -12.51 19.40
C LYS A 96 23.30 -12.81 18.86
N THR A 97 23.59 -12.37 17.65
CA THR A 97 24.91 -12.55 17.02
C THR A 97 25.97 -11.74 17.75
N LEU A 98 25.69 -10.46 18.04
CA LEU A 98 26.57 -9.60 18.83
C LEU A 98 26.78 -10.11 20.26
N ALA A 99 25.71 -10.58 20.90
CA ALA A 99 25.74 -11.19 22.22
C ALA A 99 26.67 -12.41 22.27
N SER A 100 26.47 -13.36 21.35
CA SER A 100 27.32 -14.55 21.24
C SER A 100 28.78 -14.20 20.97
N LEU A 101 29.03 -13.18 20.13
CA LEU A 101 30.38 -12.71 19.83
C LEU A 101 31.05 -12.09 21.07
N LEU A 102 30.30 -11.31 21.85
CA LEU A 102 30.75 -10.72 23.11
C LEU A 102 31.14 -11.82 24.11
N ASP A 103 30.26 -12.80 24.32
CA ASP A 103 30.50 -13.92 25.24
C ASP A 103 31.77 -14.68 24.87
N ARG A 104 31.93 -15.02 23.58
CA ARG A 104 33.11 -15.75 23.08
C ARG A 104 34.41 -14.96 23.33
N ARG A 105 34.37 -13.64 23.15
CA ARG A 105 35.56 -12.79 23.35
C ARG A 105 35.91 -12.64 24.82
N LEU A 106 34.92 -12.56 25.69
CA LEU A 106 35.11 -12.48 27.14
C LEU A 106 35.64 -13.77 27.79
N GLN A 107 35.59 -14.90 27.07
CA GLN A 107 36.19 -16.17 27.45
C GLN A 107 37.68 -16.29 27.09
N ASN A 108 38.18 -15.45 26.16
CA ASN A 108 39.57 -15.47 25.70
C ASN A 108 40.46 -14.54 26.53
N THR A 109 41.78 -14.76 26.48
CA THR A 109 42.77 -13.82 27.01
C THR A 109 42.68 -12.50 26.26
N LEU A 110 42.39 -11.41 26.97
CA LEU A 110 42.07 -10.12 26.37
C LEU A 110 43.34 -9.31 26.07
N ASN A 111 43.53 -8.91 24.82
CA ASN A 111 44.49 -7.88 24.43
C ASN A 111 43.80 -6.52 24.20
N GLU A 112 44.58 -5.46 23.93
CA GLU A 112 44.03 -4.09 23.76
C GLU A 112 43.03 -3.99 22.58
N GLN A 113 43.24 -4.77 21.52
CA GLN A 113 42.36 -4.83 20.36
C GLN A 113 41.05 -5.54 20.69
N ASP A 114 41.10 -6.64 21.44
CA ASP A 114 39.92 -7.37 21.93
C ASP A 114 39.08 -6.47 22.83
N ILE A 115 39.73 -5.72 23.74
CA ILE A 115 39.05 -4.76 24.63
C ILE A 115 38.35 -3.68 23.81
N ALA A 116 39.02 -3.05 22.84
CA ALA A 116 38.42 -2.02 22.00
C ALA A 116 37.18 -2.54 21.25
N GLN A 117 37.25 -3.75 20.69
CA GLN A 117 36.13 -4.33 19.98
C GLN A 117 35.01 -4.84 20.91
N ILE A 118 35.33 -5.30 22.12
CA ILE A 118 34.34 -5.63 23.16
C ILE A 118 33.56 -4.39 23.56
N VAL A 119 34.24 -3.26 23.79
CA VAL A 119 33.56 -2.00 24.14
C VAL A 119 32.62 -1.56 23.02
N LEU A 120 33.05 -1.62 21.75
CA LEU A 120 32.16 -1.33 20.61
C LEU A 120 30.95 -2.29 20.54
N THR A 121 31.16 -3.56 20.83
CA THR A 121 30.09 -4.58 20.83
C THR A 121 29.07 -4.27 21.93
N ILE A 122 29.52 -3.87 23.12
CA ILE A 122 28.65 -3.44 24.23
C ILE A 122 27.88 -2.16 23.85
N GLU A 123 28.55 -1.15 23.30
CA GLU A 123 27.91 0.10 22.86
C GLU A 123 26.80 -0.17 21.81
N GLU A 124 27.06 -1.05 20.84
CA GLU A 124 26.07 -1.43 19.82
C GLU A 124 24.90 -2.24 20.40
N LEU A 125 25.16 -3.16 21.35
CA LEU A 125 24.11 -3.88 22.07
C LEU A 125 23.25 -2.92 22.92
N GLU A 126 23.86 -1.93 23.58
CA GLU A 126 23.15 -0.89 24.32
C GLU A 126 22.29 -0.02 23.39
N ARG A 127 22.80 0.31 22.20
CA ARG A 127 22.04 1.03 21.17
C ARG A 127 20.82 0.23 20.71
N LEU A 128 20.97 -1.07 20.43
CA LEU A 128 19.84 -1.94 20.07
C LEU A 128 18.80 -2.02 21.20
N LEU A 129 19.23 -2.04 22.46
CA LEU A 129 18.36 -2.02 23.63
C LEU A 129 17.62 -0.69 23.84
N GLN A 130 17.85 0.36 23.04
CA GLN A 130 16.99 1.54 23.05
C GLN A 130 15.65 1.28 22.35
N ASN A 131 15.55 0.23 21.52
CA ASN A 131 14.28 -0.18 20.94
C ASN A 131 13.38 -0.85 22.01
N GLU A 132 12.20 -0.28 22.28
CA GLU A 132 11.20 -0.82 23.21
C GLU A 132 10.70 -2.22 22.81
N ASP A 133 10.38 -2.42 21.53
CA ASP A 133 9.84 -3.69 21.05
C ASP A 133 10.87 -4.82 21.16
N LEU A 134 12.13 -4.50 20.86
CA LEU A 134 13.23 -5.45 21.01
C LEU A 134 13.45 -5.84 22.47
N ARG A 135 13.34 -4.89 23.41
CA ARG A 135 13.51 -5.15 24.86
C ARG A 135 12.45 -6.08 25.44
N ARG A 136 11.26 -6.13 24.84
CA ARG A 136 10.17 -7.02 25.28
C ARG A 136 10.39 -8.47 24.86
N VAL A 137 11.29 -8.74 23.91
CA VAL A 137 11.64 -10.10 23.50
C VAL A 137 12.36 -10.79 24.65
N GLN A 138 11.82 -11.92 25.12
CA GLN A 138 12.32 -12.63 26.31
C GLN A 138 13.84 -12.89 26.30
N VAL A 139 14.38 -13.33 25.16
CA VAL A 139 15.82 -13.61 25.00
C VAL A 139 16.67 -12.35 25.20
N VAL A 140 16.20 -11.21 24.68
CA VAL A 140 16.87 -9.91 24.83
C VAL A 140 16.77 -9.42 26.27
N TYR A 141 15.59 -9.55 26.87
CA TYR A 141 15.35 -9.19 28.28
C TYR A 141 16.30 -9.94 29.22
N THR A 142 16.44 -11.25 29.04
CA THR A 142 17.34 -12.08 29.87
C THR A 142 18.80 -11.69 29.70
N TYR A 143 19.23 -11.35 28.47
CA TYR A 143 20.61 -10.99 28.19
C TYR A 143 20.99 -9.60 28.73
N LYS A 144 20.02 -8.70 28.93
CA LYS A 144 20.27 -7.35 29.48
C LYS A 144 21.01 -7.41 30.83
N ALA A 145 20.64 -8.34 31.71
CA ALA A 145 21.30 -8.51 33.01
C ALA A 145 22.75 -9.00 32.84
N GLN A 146 22.99 -9.94 31.91
CA GLN A 146 24.32 -10.44 31.57
C GLN A 146 25.20 -9.34 30.97
N LEU A 147 24.64 -8.48 30.11
CA LEU A 147 25.35 -7.35 29.52
C LEU A 147 25.87 -6.36 30.59
N GLN A 148 25.07 -6.09 31.63
CA GLN A 148 25.51 -5.26 32.75
C GLN A 148 26.68 -5.89 33.52
N HIS A 149 26.64 -7.22 33.70
CA HIS A 149 27.74 -7.96 34.30
C HIS A 149 29.02 -7.89 33.46
N HIS A 150 28.91 -8.06 32.13
CA HIS A 150 30.02 -7.95 31.20
C HIS A 150 30.63 -6.54 31.20
N LYS A 151 29.81 -5.50 31.26
CA LYS A 151 30.24 -4.11 31.38
C LYS A 151 31.07 -3.89 32.65
N ALA A 152 30.57 -4.34 33.80
CA ALA A 152 31.28 -4.24 35.07
C ALA A 152 32.63 -4.99 35.04
N LYS A 153 32.65 -6.20 34.45
CA LYS A 153 33.88 -7.00 34.29
C LYS A 153 34.93 -6.24 33.47
N ILE A 154 34.55 -5.68 32.32
CA ILE A 154 35.47 -4.91 31.46
C ILE A 154 35.95 -3.62 32.11
N SER A 155 35.06 -2.86 32.77
CA SER A 155 35.45 -1.68 33.54
C SER A 155 36.48 -2.02 34.62
N SER A 156 36.31 -3.16 35.30
CA SER A 156 37.29 -3.62 36.30
C SER A 156 38.65 -3.98 35.68
N HIS A 157 38.68 -4.61 34.50
CA HIS A 157 39.92 -4.92 33.78
C HIS A 157 40.65 -3.64 33.36
N LEU A 158 39.92 -2.66 32.83
CA LEU A 158 40.48 -1.36 32.44
C LEU A 158 41.10 -0.63 33.65
N SER A 159 40.46 -0.68 34.82
CA SER A 159 40.97 -0.03 36.05
C SER A 159 42.18 -0.72 36.68
N LYS A 160 42.38 -2.02 36.44
CA LYS A 160 43.45 -2.83 37.05
C LYS A 160 44.73 -2.92 36.22
N THR A 161 44.76 -2.32 35.03
CA THR A 161 45.89 -2.43 34.09
C THR A 161 46.56 -1.06 33.95
N PRO A 162 47.61 -0.72 34.75
CA PRO A 162 48.15 0.65 34.82
C PRO A 162 48.76 1.15 33.51
N SER A 163 49.23 0.23 32.65
CA SER A 163 49.83 0.50 31.34
C SER A 163 48.84 1.06 30.30
N MET A 164 47.53 0.83 30.47
CA MET A 164 46.53 1.26 29.48
C MET A 164 45.98 2.66 29.72
N HIS A 165 46.21 3.27 30.90
CA HIS A 165 45.82 4.66 31.15
C HIS A 165 46.63 5.67 30.32
N ALA A 166 47.83 5.31 29.88
CA ALA A 166 48.64 6.11 28.94
C ALA A 166 48.24 5.91 27.46
N LYS A 167 47.30 5.01 27.16
CA LYS A 167 46.89 4.58 25.80
C LYS A 167 45.39 4.77 25.51
N SER A 168 44.69 5.67 26.23
CA SER A 168 43.28 5.96 25.91
C SER A 168 43.12 6.39 24.44
N SER A 169 44.09 7.14 23.89
CA SER A 169 44.12 7.52 22.48
C SER A 169 44.22 6.32 21.53
N SER A 170 44.92 5.25 21.91
CA SER A 170 45.05 4.03 21.11
C SER A 170 43.76 3.21 21.08
N ILE A 171 43.02 3.14 22.19
CA ILE A 171 41.71 2.46 22.22
C ILE A 171 40.70 3.23 21.37
N ASP A 172 40.67 4.56 21.45
CA ASP A 172 39.76 5.38 20.66
C ASP A 172 40.09 5.32 19.16
N GLN A 173 41.37 5.30 18.80
CA GLN A 173 41.82 5.06 17.42
C GLN A 173 41.43 3.65 16.92
N LEU A 174 41.60 2.61 17.75
CA LEU A 174 41.17 1.26 17.42
C LEU A 174 39.65 1.15 17.32
N LYS A 175 38.89 1.88 18.14
CA LYS A 175 37.42 1.97 18.03
C LYS A 175 37.03 2.56 16.67
N GLN A 176 37.68 3.63 16.25
CA GLN A 176 37.39 4.29 14.98
C GLN A 176 37.73 3.41 13.77
N SER A 177 38.85 2.68 13.83
CA SER A 177 39.24 1.70 12.81
C SER A 177 38.27 0.50 12.75
N ASN A 178 37.80 0.00 13.90
CA ASN A 178 36.93 -1.18 13.97
C ASN A 178 35.43 -0.89 13.73
N LYS A 179 34.98 0.37 13.77
CA LYS A 179 33.58 0.75 13.47
C LYS A 179 33.14 0.31 12.07
N GLY A 180 34.02 0.41 11.08
CA GLY A 180 33.75 -0.04 9.71
C GLY A 180 33.54 -1.54 9.60
N PHE A 181 34.25 -2.34 10.40
CA PHE A 181 34.09 -3.80 10.42
C PHE A 181 32.71 -4.21 10.94
N LEU A 182 32.24 -3.61 12.04
CA LEU A 182 30.91 -3.93 12.58
C LEU A 182 29.80 -3.55 11.60
N ASN A 183 29.88 -2.38 10.97
CA ASN A 183 28.88 -1.99 9.97
C ASN A 183 28.88 -2.97 8.78
N ASN A 184 30.04 -3.30 8.22
CA ASN A 184 30.13 -4.22 7.07
C ASN A 184 29.67 -5.66 7.37
N VAL A 185 29.89 -6.18 8.58
CA VAL A 185 29.45 -7.54 8.94
C VAL A 185 27.93 -7.60 9.07
N PHE A 186 27.27 -6.53 9.54
CA PHE A 186 25.83 -6.54 9.78
C PHE A 186 24.99 -5.96 8.64
N ASP A 187 25.53 -5.05 7.84
CA ASP A 187 24.85 -4.54 6.64
C ASP A 187 24.69 -5.65 5.59
N ASN A 188 25.63 -6.61 5.54
CA ASN A 188 25.55 -7.81 4.71
C ASN A 188 24.60 -8.90 5.28
N LEU A 189 24.15 -8.77 6.53
CA LEU A 189 23.15 -9.67 7.14
C LEU A 189 21.73 -9.09 7.08
N ALA A 190 21.57 -7.87 6.57
CA ALA A 190 20.31 -7.14 6.49
C ALA A 190 19.62 -7.20 5.11
N ILE A 191 20.23 -7.86 4.12
CA ILE A 191 19.66 -8.14 2.80
C ILE A 191 18.69 -9.32 2.92
#